data_AF-A0A7Y6Y0M2-F1
#
_entry.id   AF-A0A7Y6Y0M2-F1
#
_cell.length_a   1.000
_cell.length_b   1.000
_cell.length_c   1.000
_cell.angle_alpha   90.00
_cell.angle_beta   90.00
_cell.angle_gamma   90.00
#
_symmetry.space_group_name_H-M   'P 1'
#
loop_
_entity.id
_entity.type
_entity.pdbx_description
1 polymer ?
#
loop_
_entity_poly.entity_id
_entity_poly.type
_entity_poly.pdbx_seq_one_letter_code
_entity_poly.pdbx_strand_id
1 'polypeptide(L)'
;MAQSFASLIRRLFWIALALFLVFFSVNNRGPVLLSFDPFDVAFSVPAFLLVFLGIFIGLSLAAGVTGWLRLKGFTRRRQAERRATYLEDQVSALSEDVHKVRAGQAHEAAATTVDTSANRALPNGGKDE
;
A
#
# COMPACT_ATOMS: atom_id res chain seq x y z
N MET A 1 3.24 -14.78 7.54
CA MET A 1 4.56 -15.40 7.78
C MET A 1 5.63 -15.05 6.74
N ALA A 2 5.34 -14.97 5.43
CA ALA A 2 6.36 -14.62 4.41
C ALA A 2 7.03 -13.24 4.59
N GLN A 3 6.35 -12.26 5.22
CA GLN A 3 6.91 -10.93 5.47
C GLN A 3 8.09 -10.92 6.46
N SER A 4 8.12 -11.83 7.44
CA SER A 4 9.23 -11.90 8.41
C SER A 4 10.50 -12.46 7.78
N PHE A 5 10.38 -13.51 6.96
CA PHE A 5 11.51 -14.12 6.26
C PHE A 5 12.19 -13.16 5.29
N ALA A 6 11.43 -12.42 4.48
CA ALA A 6 11.99 -11.42 3.56
C ALA A 6 12.75 -10.31 4.32
N SER A 7 12.23 -9.90 5.47
CA SER A 7 12.91 -8.90 6.31
C SER A 7 14.21 -9.43 6.93
N LEU A 8 14.26 -10.73 7.26
CA LEU A 8 15.43 -11.40 7.81
C LEU A 8 16.54 -11.53 6.76
N ILE A 9 16.20 -12.00 5.55
CA ILE A 9 17.12 -12.13 4.42
C ILE A 9 17.71 -10.76 4.07
N ARG A 10 16.87 -9.71 4.03
CA ARG A 10 17.34 -8.34 3.80
C ARG A 10 18.33 -7.89 4.87
N ARG A 11 18.07 -8.13 6.16
CA ARG A 11 19.00 -7.79 7.23
C ARG A 11 20.31 -8.56 7.10
N LEU A 12 20.24 -9.86 6.82
CA LEU A 12 21.40 -10.72 6.64
C LEU A 12 22.27 -10.25 5.46
N PHE A 13 21.65 -9.86 4.35
CA PHE A 13 22.34 -9.26 3.22
C PHE A 13 23.09 -7.98 3.60
N TRP A 14 22.45 -7.05 4.31
CA TRP A 14 23.10 -5.82 4.76
C TRP A 14 24.25 -6.09 5.74
N ILE A 15 24.09 -7.05 6.64
CA ILE A 15 25.14 -7.46 7.59
C ILE A 15 26.32 -8.06 6.83
N ALA A 16 26.08 -8.98 5.89
CA ALA A 16 27.12 -9.59 5.08
C ALA A 16 27.86 -8.55 4.23
N LEU A 17 27.13 -7.63 3.59
CA LEU A 17 27.69 -6.53 2.83
C LEU A 17 28.57 -5.62 3.70
N ALA A 18 28.11 -5.27 4.90
CA ALA A 18 28.90 -4.47 5.84
C ALA A 18 30.18 -5.19 6.26
N LEU A 19 30.09 -6.49 6.58
CA LEU A 19 31.24 -7.31 6.94
C LEU A 19 32.27 -7.37 5.80
N PHE A 20 31.80 -7.56 4.57
CA PHE A 20 32.63 -7.54 3.37
C PHE A 20 33.34 -6.19 3.18
N LEU A 21 32.62 -5.07 3.33
CA LEU A 21 33.19 -3.73 3.25
C LEU A 21 34.26 -3.49 4.32
N VAL A 22 34.04 -3.95 5.56
CA VAL A 22 35.01 -3.86 6.64
C VAL A 22 36.25 -4.68 6.31
N PHE A 23 36.08 -5.94 5.90
CA PHE A 23 37.21 -6.82 5.55
C PHE A 23 38.02 -6.26 4.37
N PHE A 24 37.31 -5.76 3.34
CA PHE A 24 37.92 -5.05 2.23
C PHE A 24 38.70 -3.83 2.71
N SER A 25 38.15 -3.03 3.62
CA SER A 25 38.82 -1.85 4.18
C SER A 25 40.06 -2.20 4.99
N VAL A 26 40.01 -3.25 5.82
CA VAL A 26 41.14 -3.70 6.64
C VAL A 26 42.28 -4.24 5.77
N ASN A 27 41.95 -5.00 4.73
CA ASN A 27 42.96 -5.58 3.85
C ASN A 27 43.52 -4.57 2.83
N ASN A 28 42.70 -3.61 2.39
CA ASN A 28 43.07 -2.58 1.40
C ASN A 28 43.33 -1.23 2.07
N ARG A 29 44.10 -1.22 3.16
CA ARG A 29 44.62 0.00 3.81
C ARG A 29 45.80 0.62 3.06
N GLY A 30 46.31 -0.06 2.04
CA GLY A 30 47.41 0.42 1.22
C GLY A 30 47.09 1.79 0.61
N PRO A 31 48.03 2.76 0.69
CA PRO A 31 47.86 4.04 0.03
C PRO A 31 47.85 3.86 -1.48
N VAL A 32 46.84 4.41 -2.14
CA VAL A 32 46.73 4.49 -3.61
C VAL A 32 46.88 5.94 -4.02
N LEU A 33 47.69 6.17 -5.06
CA LEU A 33 47.84 7.49 -5.64
C LEU A 33 46.62 7.80 -6.50
N LEU A 34 45.82 8.76 -6.06
CA LEU A 34 44.69 9.31 -6.79
C LEU A 34 45.16 10.60 -7.47
N SER A 35 45.40 10.55 -8.78
CA SER A 35 45.69 11.73 -9.58
C SER A 35 44.42 12.26 -10.23
N PHE A 36 44.19 13.56 -10.10
CA PHE A 36 43.18 14.28 -10.85
C PHE A 36 43.86 15.03 -12.00
N ASP A 37 43.89 14.37 -13.15
CA ASP A 37 44.48 14.87 -14.40
C ASP A 37 44.06 16.30 -14.81
N PRO A 38 42.78 16.73 -14.69
CA PRO A 38 42.40 18.10 -15.06
C PRO A 38 42.94 19.18 -14.10
N PHE A 39 43.51 18.81 -12.95
CA PHE A 39 43.94 19.74 -11.91
C PHE A 39 45.41 19.56 -11.50
N ASP A 40 46.15 18.62 -12.10
CA ASP A 40 47.54 18.26 -11.76
C ASP A 40 47.79 18.07 -10.25
N VAL A 41 46.77 17.56 -9.54
CA VAL A 41 46.84 17.25 -8.11
C VAL A 41 46.85 15.74 -7.89
N ALA A 42 47.69 15.28 -6.97
CA ALA A 42 47.79 13.88 -6.58
C ALA A 42 47.65 13.72 -5.07
N PHE A 43 46.74 12.84 -4.66
CA PHE A 43 46.49 12.54 -3.25
C PHE A 43 46.80 11.07 -2.98
N SER A 44 47.54 10.81 -1.90
CA SER A 44 47.75 9.45 -1.41
C SER A 44 46.64 9.11 -0.43
N VAL A 45 45.68 8.29 -0.88
CA VAL A 45 44.50 7.92 -0.09
C VAL A 45 44.34 6.40 -0.03
N PRO A 46 43.94 5.83 1.10
CA PRO A 46 43.61 4.40 1.16
C PRO A 46 42.49 4.03 0.17
N ALA A 47 42.66 2.93 -0.55
CA ALA A 47 41.73 2.50 -1.60
C ALA A 47 40.28 2.36 -1.12
N PHE A 48 40.08 1.95 0.13
CA PHE A 48 38.75 1.80 0.70
C PHE A 48 37.97 3.11 0.72
N LEU A 49 38.62 4.27 0.91
CA LEU A 49 37.92 5.55 0.91
C LEU A 49 37.23 5.82 -0.43
N LEU A 50 37.86 5.45 -1.55
CA LEU A 50 37.29 5.63 -2.89
C LEU A 50 36.04 4.78 -3.08
N VAL A 51 36.08 3.53 -2.62
CA VAL A 51 34.94 2.60 -2.68
C VAL A 51 33.79 3.11 -1.84
N PHE A 52 34.05 3.50 -0.58
CA PHE A 52 33.03 4.04 0.30
C PHE A 52 32.42 5.35 -0.25
N LEU A 53 33.25 6.24 -0.79
CA LEU A 53 32.79 7.49 -1.39
C LEU A 53 31.93 7.23 -2.64
N GLY A 54 32.33 6.29 -3.50
CA GLY A 54 31.55 5.87 -4.66
C GLY A 54 30.19 5.28 -4.26
N ILE A 55 30.15 4.39 -3.26
CA ILE A 55 28.91 3.85 -2.72
C ILE A 55 28.05 4.96 -2.11
N PHE A 56 28.65 5.88 -1.36
CA PHE A 56 27.93 7.00 -0.73
C PHE A 56 27.29 7.92 -1.77
N ILE A 57 28.03 8.27 -2.82
CA ILE A 57 27.52 9.09 -3.93
C ILE A 57 26.40 8.34 -4.66
N GLY A 58 26.62 7.07 -5.00
CA GLY A 58 25.62 6.23 -5.67
C GLY A 58 24.34 6.09 -4.84
N LEU A 59 24.46 5.87 -3.54
CA LEU A 59 23.32 5.76 -2.63
C LEU A 59 22.61 7.11 -2.42
N SER A 60 23.36 8.21 -2.34
CA SER A 60 22.78 9.56 -2.22
C SER A 60 22.01 9.95 -3.48
N LEU A 61 22.54 9.63 -4.66
CA LEU A 61 21.85 9.81 -5.93
C LEU A 61 20.61 8.91 -6.03
N ALA A 62 20.74 7.62 -5.69
CA ALA A 62 19.62 6.70 -5.69
C ALA A 62 18.53 7.13 -4.68
N ALA A 63 18.91 7.59 -3.49
CA ALA A 63 17.99 8.11 -2.49
C ALA A 63 17.33 9.41 -2.93
N GLY A 64 18.07 10.32 -3.58
CA GLY A 64 17.53 11.56 -4.15
C GLY A 64 16.53 11.30 -5.26
N VAL A 65 16.89 10.43 -6.22
CA VAL A 65 16.02 10.03 -7.34
C VAL A 65 14.78 9.30 -6.83
N THR A 66 14.94 8.29 -5.96
CA THR A 66 13.80 7.57 -5.38
C THR A 66 12.94 8.45 -4.48
N GLY A 67 13.54 9.44 -3.79
CA GLY A 67 12.84 10.47 -3.03
C GLY A 67 11.96 11.34 -3.94
N TRP A 68 12.50 11.79 -5.07
CA TRP A 68 11.76 12.56 -6.07
C TRP A 68 10.60 11.75 -6.69
N LEU A 69 10.84 10.47 -7.01
CA LEU A 69 9.80 9.58 -7.53
C LEU A 69 8.75 9.22 -6.48
N ARG A 70 9.13 9.04 -5.21
CA ARG A 70 8.18 8.78 -4.11
C ARG A 70 7.26 9.97 -3.87
N LEU A 71 7.75 11.20 -4.04
CA LEU A 71 6.92 12.39 -3.89
C LEU A 71 5.77 12.42 -4.91
N LYS A 72 6.00 11.95 -6.15
CA LYS A 72 4.94 11.78 -7.17
C LYS A 72 4.02 10.58 -6.90
N GLY A 73 4.50 9.54 -6.23
CA GLY A 73 3.71 8.34 -5.91
C GLY A 73 2.83 8.47 -4.67
N PHE A 74 3.25 9.26 -3.68
CA PHE A 74 2.53 9.44 -2.41
C PHE A 74 1.18 10.15 -2.60
N THR A 75 1.10 11.11 -3.53
CA THR A 75 -0.13 11.77 -3.92
C THR A 75 -1.12 10.82 -4.60
N ARG A 76 -0.64 9.94 -5.48
CA ARG A 76 -1.48 8.91 -6.12
C ARG A 76 -2.02 7.88 -5.13
N ARG A 77 -1.20 7.43 -4.16
CA ARG A 77 -1.66 6.46 -3.15
C ARG A 77 -2.74 7.05 -2.24
N ARG A 78 -2.56 8.27 -1.75
CA ARG A 78 -3.57 8.97 -0.94
C ARG A 78 -4.86 9.24 -1.72
N GLN A 79 -4.78 9.56 -3.01
CA GLN A 79 -5.97 9.72 -3.83
C GLN A 79 -6.68 8.39 -4.09
N ALA A 80 -5.94 7.29 -4.28
CA ALA A 80 -6.52 5.97 -4.44
C ALA A 80 -7.22 5.49 -3.16
N GLU A 81 -6.62 5.70 -1.99
CA GLU A 81 -7.26 5.40 -0.69
C GLU A 81 -8.54 6.21 -0.49
N ARG A 82 -8.52 7.52 -0.74
CA ARG A 82 -9.72 8.36 -0.63
C ARG A 82 -10.85 7.91 -1.57
N ARG A 83 -10.50 7.47 -2.78
CA ARG A 83 -11.49 6.94 -3.73
C ARG A 83 -12.05 5.60 -3.26
N ALA A 84 -11.22 4.71 -2.70
CA ALA A 84 -11.69 3.45 -2.15
C ALA A 84 -12.69 3.69 -1.01
N THR A 85 -12.37 4.56 -0.05
CA THR A 85 -13.28 4.90 1.06
C THR A 85 -14.58 5.53 0.56
N TYR A 86 -14.52 6.45 -0.42
CA TYR A 86 -15.72 7.08 -0.99
C TYR A 86 -16.61 6.09 -1.75
N LEU A 87 -16.03 5.06 -2.38
CA LEU A 87 -16.80 4.00 -3.03
C LEU A 87 -17.43 3.05 -2.00
N GLU A 88 -16.70 2.72 -0.92
CA GLU A 88 -17.22 1.90 0.19
C GLU A 88 -18.42 2.58 0.87
N ASP A 89 -18.33 3.89 1.15
CA ASP A 89 -19.43 4.66 1.73
C ASP A 89 -20.68 4.64 0.85
N GLN A 90 -20.53 4.84 -0.48
CA GLN A 90 -21.66 4.80 -1.40
C GLN A 90 -22.31 3.41 -1.51
N VAL A 91 -21.50 2.34 -1.50
CA VAL A 91 -22.02 0.97 -1.52
C VAL A 91 -22.81 0.69 -0.23
N SER A 92 -22.31 1.15 0.92
CA SER A 92 -23.00 0.99 2.19
C SER A 92 -24.34 1.74 2.24
N ALA A 93 -24.36 3.00 1.81
CA ALA A 93 -25.59 3.81 1.76
C ALA A 93 -26.64 3.20 0.83
N LEU A 94 -26.23 2.74 -0.35
CA LEU A 94 -27.14 2.12 -1.31
C LEU A 94 -27.69 0.78 -0.80
N SER A 95 -26.87 -0.01 -0.10
CA SER A 95 -27.33 -1.25 0.52
C SER A 95 -28.38 -1.00 1.61
N GLU A 96 -28.22 0.09 2.38
CA GLU A 96 -29.16 0.48 3.42
C GLU A 96 -30.52 0.89 2.83
N ASP A 97 -30.53 1.65 1.74
CA ASP A 97 -31.75 2.06 1.04
C ASP A 97 -32.51 0.86 0.45
N VAL A 98 -31.77 -0.10 -0.14
CA VAL A 98 -32.36 -1.36 -0.62
C VAL A 98 -33.01 -2.14 0.52
N HIS A 99 -32.36 -2.18 1.69
CA HIS A 99 -32.92 -2.82 2.87
C HIS A 99 -34.19 -2.11 3.39
N LYS A 100 -34.23 -0.78 3.38
CA LYS A 100 -35.41 0.01 3.79
C LYS A 100 -36.59 -0.20 2.85
N VAL A 101 -36.37 -0.15 1.54
CA VAL A 101 -37.43 -0.40 0.54
C VAL A 101 -37.96 -1.83 0.66
N ARG A 102 -37.08 -2.82 0.84
CA ARG A 102 -37.48 -4.22 1.00
C ARG A 102 -38.24 -4.47 2.30
N ALA A 103 -37.88 -3.80 3.38
CA ALA A 103 -38.62 -3.83 4.63
C ALA A 103 -40.02 -3.22 4.47
N GLY A 104 -40.14 -2.08 3.79
CA GLY A 104 -41.42 -1.45 3.46
C GLY A 104 -42.33 -2.35 2.63
N GLN A 105 -41.79 -3.00 1.58
CA GLN A 105 -42.52 -3.96 0.76
C GLN A 105 -42.97 -5.21 1.54
N ALA A 106 -42.18 -5.67 2.51
CA ALA A 106 -42.57 -6.79 3.37
C ALA A 106 -43.73 -6.41 4.31
N HIS A 107 -43.75 -5.18 4.82
CA HIS A 107 -44.88 -4.67 5.60
C HIS A 107 -46.15 -4.51 4.75
N GLU A 108 -46.02 -4.05 3.51
CA GLU A 108 -47.15 -3.90 2.59
C GLU A 108 -47.71 -5.26 2.12
N ALA A 109 -46.84 -6.23 1.86
CA ALA A 109 -47.24 -7.61 1.57
C ALA A 109 -47.92 -8.28 2.78
N ALA A 110 -47.44 -8.02 4.01
CA ALA A 110 -48.08 -8.48 5.23
C ALA A 110 -49.46 -7.82 5.43
N ALA A 111 -49.61 -6.53 5.15
CA ALA A 111 -50.89 -5.84 5.22
C ALA A 111 -51.91 -6.39 4.21
N THR A 112 -51.48 -6.64 2.96
CA THR A 112 -52.34 -7.13 1.88
C THR A 112 -52.84 -8.58 2.13
N THR A 113 -52.01 -9.42 2.75
CA THR A 113 -52.38 -10.80 3.09
C THR A 113 -53.36 -10.87 4.26
N VAL A 114 -53.23 -9.98 5.24
CA VAL A 114 -54.19 -9.83 6.35
C VAL A 114 -55.56 -9.39 5.82
N ASP A 115 -55.60 -8.38 4.94
CA ASP A 115 -56.84 -7.85 4.37
C ASP A 115 -57.56 -8.88 3.46
N THR A 116 -56.79 -9.66 2.69
CA THR A 116 -57.33 -10.76 1.85
C THR A 116 -57.88 -11.91 2.71
N SER A 117 -57.25 -12.22 3.84
CA SER A 117 -57.72 -13.25 4.77
C SER A 117 -58.99 -12.82 5.51
N ALA A 118 -59.09 -11.55 5.90
CA ALA A 118 -60.27 -10.97 6.53
C ALA A 118 -61.47 -10.96 5.57
N ASN A 119 -61.25 -10.66 4.29
CA ASN A 119 -62.31 -10.65 3.27
C ASN A 119 -62.78 -12.08 2.87
N ARG A 120 -61.96 -13.12 3.09
CA ARG A 120 -62.33 -14.52 2.82
C ARG A 120 -63.17 -15.16 3.94
N ALA A 121 -63.21 -14.56 5.14
CA ALA A 121 -63.93 -15.09 6.30
C ALA A 121 -65.43 -14.73 6.35
N LEU A 122 -65.92 -13.93 5.40
CA LEU A 122 -67.36 -13.67 5.25
C LEU A 122 -67.89 -14.47 4.04
N PRO A 123 -68.49 -15.67 4.26
CA PRO A 123 -69.18 -16.38 3.19
C PRO A 123 -70.34 -15.52 2.69
N ASN A 124 -70.36 -15.31 1.37
CA ASN A 124 -71.44 -14.68 0.61
C ASN A 124 -72.74 -15.47 0.88
N GLY A 125 -73.50 -15.02 1.87
CA GLY A 125 -74.85 -15.47 2.13
C GLY A 125 -75.76 -14.91 1.05
N GLY A 126 -75.91 -15.69 -0.01
CA GLY A 126 -76.92 -15.49 -1.04
C GLY A 126 -78.28 -15.25 -0.40
N LYS A 127 -78.94 -14.20 -0.86
CA LYS A 127 -80.39 -14.02 -0.75
C LYS A 127 -80.92 -14.00 -2.17
N ASP A 128 -81.06 -15.19 -2.69
CA ASP A 128 -82.11 -15.64 -3.58
C ASP A 128 -83.47 -15.41 -2.89
N GLU A 129 -84.22 -14.43 -3.39
CA GLU A 129 -85.70 -14.37 -3.46
C GLU A 129 -86.14 -13.18 -4.31
#